data_AF-A0A845RNT3-F1
#
_entry.id   AF-A0A845RNT3-F1
#
_cell.length_a   1.000
_cell.length_b   1.000
_cell.length_c   1.000
_cell.angle_alpha   90.00
_cell.angle_beta   90.00
_cell.angle_gamma   90.00
#
_symmetry.space_group_name_H-M   'P 1'
#
loop_
_entity.id
_entity.type
_entity.pdbx_description
1 polymer ?
#
loop_
_entity_poly.entity_id
_entity_poly.type
_entity_poly.pdbx_seq_one_letter_code
_entity_poly.pdbx_strand_id
1 'polypeptide(L)'
;RTIRRWAESGKLPSETILNQFNSPEYIFTLEDLAAVNPGWVRKYYGQVKAQLPAPPEGLPGRPEPPQPLDSYTAEEQEEIAFWLRLVERWQGYRNKPGANKAEVDERFVHLCRLEYPERAISVDTLYRRWNAVRKDDLDGLIDKRGKWKKGKSSITDPMWQAFLYYYLDESRHSIQKCYEYTRLWAQKEAPELAADMPGYTTFYRRAQADIPKPLKVLGREGEKAFRDRCAPYIRRTYENMASNEWWIADNHTFDIITESENGQRHRLYLTAFFDARSGIFTGCHVTNAPSSQSTLIALRKGILKYGIPENIYVDNGREFLTYDIGGLGHRRKKPGDGQERFD
;
A
#
# COMPACT_ATOMS: atom_id res chain seq x y z
N ARG A 1 22.37 59.30 3.68
CA ARG A 1 21.86 60.70 3.62
C ARG A 1 20.34 60.79 3.76
N THR A 2 19.57 59.79 3.31
CA THR A 2 18.09 59.80 3.33
C THR A 2 17.47 59.70 4.72
N ILE A 3 17.97 58.81 5.59
CA ILE A 3 17.41 58.58 6.95
C ILE A 3 17.62 59.79 7.86
N ARG A 4 18.83 60.36 7.87
CA ARG A 4 19.14 61.60 8.61
C ARG A 4 18.21 62.75 8.22
N ARG A 5 17.98 62.95 6.92
CA ARG A 5 17.04 63.97 6.43
C ARG A 5 15.61 63.68 6.89
N TRP A 6 15.19 62.41 6.92
CA TRP A 6 13.85 62.02 7.37
C TRP A 6 13.64 62.23 8.87
N ALA A 7 14.66 61.97 9.69
CA ALA A 7 14.69 62.33 11.11
C ALA A 7 14.62 63.86 11.31
N GLU A 8 15.49 64.62 10.63
CA GLU A 8 15.53 66.09 10.71
C GLU A 8 14.22 66.75 10.21
N SER A 9 13.53 66.13 9.24
CA SER A 9 12.24 66.60 8.72
C SER A 9 11.01 66.14 9.52
N GLY A 10 11.19 65.33 10.56
CA GLY A 10 10.09 64.75 11.36
C GLY A 10 9.25 63.68 10.64
N LYS A 11 9.66 63.23 9.44
CA LYS A 11 8.98 62.18 8.67
C LYS A 11 9.14 60.79 9.31
N LEU A 12 10.23 60.60 10.05
CA LEU A 12 10.46 59.45 10.91
C LEU A 12 10.57 59.97 12.35
N PRO A 13 9.72 59.54 13.29
CA PRO A 13 9.88 59.88 14.68
C PRO A 13 11.23 59.36 15.18
N SER A 14 12.01 60.24 15.79
CA SER A 14 13.34 59.91 16.31
C SER A 14 13.68 60.80 17.49
N GLU A 15 14.41 60.25 18.45
CA GLU A 15 15.01 61.01 19.54
C GLU A 15 16.44 61.39 19.15
N THR A 16 16.83 62.66 19.31
CA THR A 16 18.19 63.13 19.01
C THR A 16 18.99 63.25 20.29
N ILE A 17 20.10 62.53 20.37
CA ILE A 17 21.09 62.62 21.45
C ILE A 17 22.43 63.09 20.90
N LEU A 18 23.28 63.70 21.73
CA LEU A 18 24.66 64.02 21.34
C LEU A 18 25.56 62.85 21.70
N ASN A 19 26.36 62.40 20.73
CA ASN A 19 27.34 61.34 20.97
C ASN A 19 28.56 61.88 21.76
N GLN A 20 29.48 60.98 22.11
CA GLN A 20 30.72 61.30 22.82
C GLN A 20 31.66 62.31 22.12
N PHE A 21 31.40 62.65 20.85
CA PHE A 21 32.11 63.66 20.06
C PHE A 21 31.26 64.91 19.80
N ASN A 22 30.22 65.12 20.62
CA ASN A 22 29.30 66.26 20.56
C ASN A 22 28.58 66.42 19.20
N SER A 23 28.41 65.31 18.47
CA SER A 23 27.69 65.26 17.20
C SER A 23 26.30 64.62 17.39
N PRO A 24 25.26 65.08 16.67
CA PRO A 24 23.92 64.55 16.82
C PRO A 24 23.80 63.12 16.28
N GLU A 25 23.23 62.25 17.10
CA GLU A 25 22.89 60.86 16.82
C GLU A 25 21.38 60.68 16.98
N TYR A 26 20.76 59.92 16.08
CA TYR A 26 19.30 59.77 16.01
C TYR A 26 18.92 58.34 16.40
N ILE A 27 18.12 58.21 17.45
CA ILE A 27 17.59 56.94 17.94
C ILE A 27 16.15 56.77 17.43
N PHE A 28 15.85 55.58 16.92
CA PHE A 28 14.51 55.22 16.45
C PHE A 28 14.00 54.06 17.27
N THR A 29 12.83 54.20 17.90
CA THR A 29 12.22 53.09 18.62
C THR A 29 11.55 52.12 17.63
N LEU A 30 11.46 50.84 17.99
CA LEU A 30 10.80 49.85 17.13
C LEU A 30 9.29 50.10 17.00
N GLU A 31 8.67 50.71 18.02
CA GLU A 31 7.25 51.10 18.02
C GLU A 31 7.00 52.21 17.00
N ASP A 32 7.86 53.24 16.99
CA ASP A 32 7.78 54.34 16.02
C ASP A 32 8.03 53.86 14.58
N LEU A 33 8.98 52.94 14.40
CA LEU A 33 9.25 52.33 13.09
C LEU A 33 8.10 51.43 12.63
N ALA A 34 7.43 50.72 13.54
CA ALA A 34 6.25 49.91 13.22
C ALA A 34 5.08 50.78 12.76
N ALA A 35 4.89 51.94 13.39
CA ALA A 35 3.84 52.89 13.03
C ALA A 35 4.01 53.46 11.61
N VAL A 36 5.26 53.66 11.16
CA VAL A 36 5.55 54.15 9.80
C VAL A 36 5.56 53.03 8.77
N ASN A 37 6.19 51.88 9.07
CA ASN A 37 6.17 50.72 8.20
C ASN A 37 6.42 49.41 9.00
N PRO A 38 5.38 48.56 9.18
CA PRO A 38 5.51 47.29 9.91
C PRO A 38 6.54 46.31 9.32
N GLY A 39 6.87 46.44 8.03
CA GLY A 39 7.85 45.60 7.35
C GLY A 39 9.30 45.84 7.78
N TRP A 40 9.63 47.04 8.27
CA TRP A 40 10.99 47.36 8.74
C TRP A 40 11.33 46.62 10.03
N VAL A 41 10.39 46.57 10.96
CA VAL A 41 10.51 45.85 12.22
C VAL A 41 10.70 44.34 11.96
N ARG A 42 9.94 43.78 11.01
CA ARG A 42 10.10 42.38 10.60
C ARG A 42 11.47 42.07 10.01
N LYS A 43 12.03 43.00 9.21
CA LYS A 43 13.38 42.88 8.64
C LYS A 43 14.46 42.95 9.72
N TYR A 44 14.30 43.86 10.69
CA TYR A 44 15.19 43.98 11.85
C TYR A 44 15.20 42.69 12.69
N TYR A 45 14.03 42.19 13.10
CA TYR A 45 13.96 40.92 13.85
C TYR A 45 14.47 39.72 13.05
N GLY A 46 14.31 39.72 11.72
CA GLY A 46 14.92 38.71 10.85
C GLY A 46 16.45 38.72 10.88
N GLN A 47 17.07 39.90 10.88
CA GLN A 47 18.51 40.05 10.98
C GLN A 47 19.03 39.70 12.37
N VAL A 48 18.33 40.12 13.44
CA VAL A 48 18.67 39.73 14.82
C VAL A 48 18.55 38.22 15.00
N LYS A 49 17.49 37.59 14.47
CA LYS A 49 17.32 36.13 14.50
C LYS A 49 18.42 35.37 13.77
N ALA A 50 18.94 35.93 12.67
CA ALA A 50 20.06 35.35 11.94
C ALA A 50 21.41 35.49 12.67
N GLN A 51 21.53 36.45 13.59
CA GLN A 51 22.72 36.67 14.42
C GLN A 51 22.68 35.92 15.76
N LEU A 52 21.52 35.41 16.16
CA LEU A 52 21.40 34.56 17.34
C LEU A 52 22.01 33.18 17.04
N PRO A 53 22.82 32.61 17.96
CA PRO A 53 23.32 31.26 17.81
C PRO A 53 22.15 30.27 17.67
N ALA A 54 22.31 29.27 16.80
CA ALA A 54 21.31 28.22 16.63
C ALA A 54 21.01 27.55 18.00
N PRO A 55 19.74 27.23 18.30
CA PRO A 55 19.42 26.51 19.52
C PRO A 55 20.22 25.21 19.59
N PRO A 56 20.71 24.79 20.78
CA PRO A 56 21.40 23.52 20.91
C PRO A 56 20.52 22.37 20.41
N GLU A 57 21.08 21.52 19.54
CA GLU A 57 20.43 20.28 19.11
C GLU A 57 20.09 19.43 20.33
N GLY A 58 18.81 19.04 20.48
CA GLY A 58 18.34 18.21 21.59
C GLY A 58 17.35 18.86 22.55
N LEU A 59 16.81 20.04 22.25
CA LEU A 59 15.56 20.47 22.90
C LEU A 59 14.46 19.42 22.61
N PRO A 60 13.72 18.95 23.63
CA PRO A 60 12.63 18.02 23.39
C PRO A 60 11.67 18.65 22.39
N GLY A 61 11.42 17.94 21.29
CA GLY A 61 10.50 18.37 20.26
C GLY A 61 9.16 18.75 20.89
N ARG A 62 8.49 19.75 20.29
CA ARG A 62 7.11 20.08 20.63
C ARG A 62 6.31 18.76 20.64
N PRO A 63 5.54 18.44 21.71
CA PRO A 63 4.81 17.18 21.77
C PRO A 63 3.99 17.03 20.49
N GLU A 64 4.13 15.87 19.84
CA GLU A 64 3.38 15.56 18.62
C GLU A 64 1.88 15.72 18.90
N PRO A 65 1.10 16.22 17.92
CA PRO A 65 -0.33 16.32 18.08
C PRO A 65 -0.93 14.94 18.38
N PRO A 66 -1.94 14.85 19.25
CA PRO A 66 -2.54 13.58 19.64
C PRO A 66 -3.09 12.84 18.43
N GLN A 67 -2.89 11.53 18.38
CA GLN A 67 -3.35 10.73 17.24
C GLN A 67 -4.89 10.64 17.21
N PRO A 68 -5.52 10.72 16.03
CA PRO A 68 -6.97 10.54 15.90
C PRO A 68 -7.43 9.16 16.37
N LEU A 69 -8.64 9.05 16.95
CA LEU A 69 -9.22 7.77 17.39
C LEU A 69 -9.27 6.69 16.30
N ASP A 70 -9.40 7.09 15.02
CA ASP A 70 -9.47 6.18 13.87
C ASP A 70 -8.13 5.47 13.55
N SER A 71 -7.01 5.88 14.15
CA SER A 71 -5.72 5.20 13.97
C SER A 71 -5.57 3.94 14.84
N TYR A 72 -6.47 3.73 15.80
CA TYR A 72 -6.44 2.64 16.77
C TYR A 72 -7.28 1.44 16.31
N THR A 73 -6.90 0.22 16.71
CA THR A 73 -7.73 -0.97 16.46
C THR A 73 -9.02 -0.92 17.28
N ALA A 74 -10.03 -1.72 16.91
CA ALA A 74 -11.28 -1.81 17.67
C ALA A 74 -11.05 -2.14 19.16
N GLU A 75 -10.15 -3.09 19.45
CA GLU A 75 -9.76 -3.45 20.82
C GLU A 75 -9.07 -2.29 21.57
N GLU A 76 -8.23 -1.52 20.87
CA GLU A 76 -7.54 -0.36 21.44
C GLU A 76 -8.53 0.79 21.72
N GLN A 77 -9.49 1.01 20.82
CA GLN A 77 -10.57 1.98 21.02
C GLN A 77 -11.44 1.63 22.24
N GLU A 78 -11.78 0.34 22.42
CA GLU A 78 -12.49 -0.12 23.62
C GLU A 78 -11.68 0.09 24.91
N GLU A 79 -10.37 -0.15 24.87
CA GLU A 79 -9.49 0.08 26.02
C GLU A 79 -9.40 1.58 26.36
N ILE A 80 -9.26 2.45 25.35
CA ILE A 80 -9.28 3.91 25.51
C ILE A 80 -10.60 4.34 26.15
N ALA A 81 -11.73 3.89 25.60
CA ALA A 81 -13.05 4.24 26.10
C ALA A 81 -13.28 3.76 27.54
N PHE A 82 -12.78 2.58 27.88
CA PHE A 82 -12.80 2.06 29.25
C PHE A 82 -12.05 2.98 30.21
N TRP A 83 -10.81 3.36 29.90
CA TRP A 83 -9.99 4.20 30.78
C TRP A 83 -10.52 5.62 30.90
N LEU A 84 -11.07 6.20 29.84
CA LEU A 84 -11.73 7.51 29.90
C LEU A 84 -12.89 7.50 30.90
N ARG A 85 -13.81 6.53 30.77
CA ARG A 85 -14.94 6.37 31.70
C ARG A 85 -14.49 6.11 33.14
N LEU A 86 -13.48 5.26 33.31
CA LEU A 86 -13.01 4.87 34.64
C LEU A 86 -12.32 6.03 35.37
N VAL A 87 -11.49 6.81 34.66
CA VAL A 87 -10.82 7.99 35.20
C VAL A 87 -11.82 9.09 35.53
N GLU A 88 -12.81 9.32 34.67
CA GLU A 88 -13.90 10.27 34.93
C GLU A 88 -14.69 9.88 36.19
N ARG A 89 -15.09 8.60 36.28
CA ARG A 89 -15.77 8.06 37.47
C ARG A 89 -14.90 8.26 38.71
N TRP A 90 -13.62 7.90 38.68
CA TRP A 90 -12.70 8.07 39.80
C TRP A 90 -12.59 9.54 40.26
N GLN A 91 -12.43 10.49 39.34
CA GLN A 91 -12.40 11.92 39.65
C GLN A 91 -13.73 12.39 40.28
N GLY A 92 -14.86 11.86 39.83
CA GLY A 92 -16.18 12.11 40.42
C GLY A 92 -16.30 11.65 41.88
N TYR A 93 -15.67 10.52 42.26
CA TYR A 93 -15.60 10.09 43.66
C TYR A 93 -14.64 10.97 44.47
N ARG A 94 -13.50 11.37 43.90
CA ARG A 94 -12.45 12.14 44.56
C ARG A 94 -12.82 13.59 44.84
N ASN A 95 -13.69 14.18 44.04
CA ASN A 95 -14.10 15.59 44.14
C ASN A 95 -15.36 15.80 45.00
N LYS A 96 -15.86 14.77 45.70
CA LYS A 96 -16.99 14.92 46.64
C LYS A 96 -16.56 15.72 47.89
N PRO A 97 -17.38 16.67 48.37
CA PRO A 97 -17.04 17.50 49.53
C PRO A 97 -16.87 16.65 50.79
N GLY A 98 -15.78 16.90 51.53
CA GLY A 98 -15.47 16.23 52.80
C GLY A 98 -14.71 14.90 52.71
N ALA A 99 -14.28 14.48 51.52
CA ALA A 99 -13.62 13.18 51.34
C ALA A 99 -12.09 13.24 51.51
N ASN A 100 -11.51 12.31 52.28
CA ASN A 100 -10.08 12.09 52.33
C ASN A 100 -9.62 11.42 51.02
N LYS A 101 -8.84 12.14 50.21
CA LYS A 101 -8.44 11.71 48.86
C LYS A 101 -7.69 10.38 48.87
N ALA A 102 -6.84 10.13 49.86
CA ALA A 102 -6.09 8.87 49.96
C ALA A 102 -7.02 7.68 50.24
N GLU A 103 -7.95 7.83 51.18
CA GLU A 103 -8.94 6.79 51.49
C GLU A 103 -9.91 6.54 50.34
N VAL A 104 -10.29 7.59 49.60
CA VAL A 104 -11.13 7.46 48.41
C VAL A 104 -10.41 6.69 47.32
N ASP A 105 -9.13 6.98 47.08
CA ASP A 105 -8.33 6.30 46.06
C ASP A 105 -8.22 4.79 46.38
N GLU A 106 -7.96 4.42 47.64
CA GLU A 106 -7.90 3.03 48.07
C GLU A 106 -9.26 2.31 47.98
N ARG A 107 -10.34 2.94 48.45
CA ARG A 107 -11.69 2.39 48.35
C ARG A 107 -12.14 2.22 46.91
N PHE A 108 -11.76 3.14 46.03
CA PHE A 108 -12.08 3.08 44.62
C PHE A 108 -11.32 1.94 43.92
N VAL A 109 -10.03 1.75 44.24
CA VAL A 109 -9.27 0.59 43.76
C VAL A 109 -9.87 -0.72 44.26
N HIS A 110 -10.37 -0.79 45.49
CA HIS A 110 -11.06 -1.96 46.01
C HIS A 110 -12.35 -2.26 45.21
N LEU A 111 -13.16 -1.24 44.91
CA LEU A 111 -14.32 -1.35 44.01
C LEU A 111 -13.94 -1.86 42.62
N CYS A 112 -12.87 -1.31 42.03
CA CYS A 112 -12.38 -1.73 40.72
C CYS A 112 -11.94 -3.20 40.69
N ARG A 113 -11.36 -3.72 41.78
CA ARG A 113 -10.98 -5.14 41.88
C ARG A 113 -12.20 -6.07 41.90
N LEU A 114 -13.33 -5.62 42.45
CA LEU A 114 -14.57 -6.40 42.48
C LEU A 114 -15.30 -6.36 41.13
N GLU A 115 -15.35 -5.19 40.49
CA GLU A 115 -16.05 -5.01 39.20
C GLU A 115 -15.23 -5.52 38.00
N TYR A 116 -13.90 -5.45 38.08
CA TYR A 116 -12.99 -5.83 36.99
C TYR A 116 -11.87 -6.74 37.50
N PRO A 117 -12.18 -7.97 37.96
CA PRO A 117 -11.19 -8.88 38.56
C PRO A 117 -10.05 -9.25 37.59
N GLU A 118 -10.34 -9.28 36.29
CA GLU A 118 -9.37 -9.56 35.22
C GLU A 118 -8.39 -8.40 34.95
N ARG A 119 -8.66 -7.20 35.49
CA ARG A 119 -7.84 -6.01 35.25
C ARG A 119 -7.10 -5.60 36.52
N ALA A 120 -5.78 -5.70 36.49
CA ALA A 120 -4.92 -5.27 37.60
C ALA A 120 -4.88 -3.73 37.71
N ILE A 121 -5.90 -3.14 38.33
CA ILE A 121 -6.02 -1.69 38.57
C ILE A 121 -5.41 -1.35 39.93
N SER A 122 -4.46 -0.41 39.94
CA SER A 122 -3.82 0.14 41.14
C SER A 122 -3.99 1.67 41.21
N VAL A 123 -3.73 2.26 42.37
CA VAL A 123 -3.72 3.72 42.56
C VAL A 123 -2.77 4.37 41.56
N ASP A 124 -1.54 3.86 41.44
CA ASP A 124 -0.55 4.36 40.48
C ASP A 124 -1.03 4.28 39.02
N THR A 125 -1.76 3.21 38.68
CA THR A 125 -2.34 3.05 37.34
C THR A 125 -3.38 4.13 37.06
N LEU A 126 -4.25 4.45 38.04
CA LEU A 126 -5.23 5.53 37.92
C LEU A 126 -4.56 6.89 37.74
N TYR A 127 -3.54 7.21 38.55
CA TYR A 127 -2.79 8.47 38.42
C TYR A 127 -2.04 8.56 37.08
N ARG A 128 -1.43 7.46 36.61
CA ARG A 128 -0.76 7.42 35.31
C ARG A 128 -1.74 7.66 34.15
N ARG A 129 -2.89 6.96 34.17
CA ARG A 129 -3.92 7.11 33.13
C ARG A 129 -4.60 8.47 33.20
N TRP A 130 -4.84 9.02 34.39
CA TRP A 130 -5.35 10.39 34.54
C TRP A 130 -4.40 11.46 34.02
N ASN A 131 -3.09 11.30 34.23
CA ASN A 131 -2.10 12.18 33.63
C ASN A 131 -2.10 12.11 32.10
N ALA A 132 -2.36 10.93 31.52
CA ALA A 132 -2.52 10.76 30.08
C ALA A 132 -3.80 11.45 29.56
N VAL A 133 -4.94 11.27 30.21
CA VAL A 133 -6.20 11.99 29.89
C VAL A 133 -5.99 13.50 29.94
N ARG A 134 -5.30 14.02 30.97
CA ARG A 134 -5.06 15.46 31.13
C ARG A 134 -4.14 16.05 30.06
N LYS A 135 -3.33 15.22 29.41
CA LYS A 135 -2.42 15.60 28.32
C LYS A 135 -3.01 15.31 26.93
N ASP A 136 -4.25 14.81 26.87
CA ASP A 136 -4.88 14.30 25.66
C ASP A 136 -4.06 13.18 24.98
N ASP A 137 -3.29 12.44 25.78
CA ASP A 137 -2.42 11.36 25.33
C ASP A 137 -3.19 10.03 25.33
N LEU A 138 -3.96 9.77 24.27
CA LEU A 138 -4.70 8.52 24.08
C LEU A 138 -3.77 7.28 24.07
N ASP A 139 -2.56 7.49 23.57
CA ASP A 139 -1.47 6.52 23.54
C ASP A 139 -1.01 6.12 24.96
N GLY A 140 -1.13 7.04 25.91
CA GLY A 140 -0.94 6.83 27.34
C GLY A 140 -2.09 6.10 28.02
N LEU A 141 -3.18 5.76 27.32
CA LEU A 141 -4.34 5.01 27.84
C LEU A 141 -4.37 3.52 27.45
N ILE A 142 -3.68 3.14 26.38
CA ILE A 142 -3.59 1.74 25.94
C ILE A 142 -2.46 0.98 26.64
N ASP A 143 -2.54 -0.35 26.71
CA ASP A 143 -1.38 -1.18 27.05
C ASP A 143 -0.47 -1.35 25.81
N LYS A 144 0.77 -0.89 25.95
CA LYS A 144 1.81 -0.94 24.91
C LYS A 144 2.82 -2.08 25.13
N ARG A 145 2.64 -2.92 26.15
CA ARG A 145 3.51 -4.07 26.39
C ARG A 145 3.58 -4.95 25.12
N GLY A 146 4.80 -5.23 24.65
CA GLY A 146 5.07 -5.99 23.43
C GLY A 146 4.95 -5.22 22.11
N LYS A 147 4.40 -3.99 22.09
CA LYS A 147 4.17 -3.21 20.86
C LYS A 147 5.35 -2.31 20.44
N TRP A 148 6.35 -2.12 21.31
CA TRP A 148 7.49 -1.22 21.09
C TRP A 148 8.39 -1.60 19.88
N LYS A 149 8.27 -2.83 19.36
CA LYS A 149 8.99 -3.33 18.18
C LYS A 149 8.12 -3.44 16.92
N LYS A 150 6.83 -3.07 16.97
CA LYS A 150 5.93 -3.11 15.81
C LYS A 150 6.42 -2.08 14.79
N GLY A 151 6.69 -2.52 13.56
CA GLY A 151 7.19 -1.67 12.47
C GLY A 151 8.71 -1.50 12.37
N LYS A 152 9.50 -1.96 13.36
CA LYS A 152 10.97 -1.97 13.26
C LYS A 152 11.43 -3.30 12.64
N SER A 153 11.85 -3.26 11.37
CA SER A 153 12.53 -4.39 10.73
C SER A 153 13.99 -4.41 11.19
N SER A 154 14.46 -5.54 11.72
CA SER A 154 15.90 -5.76 11.94
C SER A 154 16.64 -6.10 10.64
N ILE A 155 15.92 -6.38 9.55
CA ILE A 155 16.53 -6.67 8.24
C ILE A 155 16.84 -5.33 7.57
N THR A 156 18.12 -5.10 7.28
CA THR A 156 18.61 -3.92 6.56
C THR A 156 18.14 -3.91 5.10
N ASP A 157 18.06 -2.74 4.49
CA ASP A 157 17.57 -2.63 3.10
C ASP A 157 18.45 -3.37 2.07
N PRO A 158 19.80 -3.30 2.10
CA PRO A 158 20.63 -4.08 1.18
C PRO A 158 20.39 -5.58 1.29
N MET A 159 20.25 -6.08 2.52
CA MET A 159 20.00 -7.49 2.80
C MET A 159 18.60 -7.92 2.34
N TRP A 160 17.61 -7.02 2.48
CA TRP A 160 16.27 -7.26 1.97
C TRP A 160 16.24 -7.31 0.44
N GLN A 161 16.96 -6.42 -0.24
CA GLN A 161 17.06 -6.45 -1.71
C GLN A 161 17.75 -7.72 -2.21
N ALA A 162 18.82 -8.17 -1.56
CA ALA A 162 19.46 -9.44 -1.90
C ALA A 162 18.50 -10.64 -1.70
N PHE A 163 17.71 -10.63 -0.62
CA PHE A 163 16.68 -11.65 -0.42
C PHE A 163 15.62 -11.61 -1.52
N LEU A 164 15.12 -10.42 -1.88
CA LEU A 164 14.13 -10.26 -2.94
C LEU A 164 14.66 -10.75 -4.29
N TYR A 165 15.93 -10.50 -4.60
CA TYR A 165 16.58 -11.00 -5.82
C TYR A 165 16.50 -12.53 -5.93
N TYR A 166 16.78 -13.27 -4.85
CA TYR A 166 16.68 -14.74 -4.86
C TYR A 166 15.24 -15.24 -4.75
N TYR A 167 14.37 -14.49 -4.08
CA TYR A 167 13.00 -14.90 -3.80
C TYR A 167 12.03 -14.64 -4.97
N LEU A 168 12.19 -13.53 -5.69
CA LEU A 168 11.39 -13.15 -6.86
C LEU A 168 12.05 -13.68 -8.14
N ASP A 169 12.22 -15.00 -8.17
CA ASP A 169 12.82 -15.71 -9.29
C ASP A 169 11.92 -16.90 -9.72
N GLU A 170 11.85 -17.16 -11.03
CA GLU A 170 11.01 -18.19 -11.64
C GLU A 170 11.43 -19.62 -11.28
N SER A 171 12.64 -19.84 -10.77
CA SER A 171 13.07 -21.12 -10.20
C SER A 171 12.31 -21.50 -8.92
N ARG A 172 11.58 -20.54 -8.33
CA ARG A 172 10.69 -20.75 -7.18
C ARG A 172 11.36 -21.39 -5.97
N HIS A 173 12.60 -21.01 -5.68
CA HIS A 173 13.28 -21.43 -4.44
C HIS A 173 12.41 -21.19 -3.20
N SER A 174 12.52 -22.09 -2.22
CA SER A 174 11.83 -21.93 -0.93
C SER A 174 12.39 -20.72 -0.18
N ILE A 175 11.61 -20.14 0.73
CA ILE A 175 12.07 -19.02 1.57
C ILE A 175 13.34 -19.40 2.34
N GLN A 176 13.43 -20.65 2.80
CA GLN A 176 14.61 -21.19 3.48
C GLN A 176 15.86 -21.12 2.59
N LYS A 177 15.76 -21.58 1.33
CA LYS A 177 16.87 -21.48 0.38
C LYS A 177 17.22 -20.03 0.06
N CYS A 178 16.23 -19.15 -0.11
CA CYS A 178 16.47 -17.74 -0.38
C CYS A 178 17.19 -17.08 0.82
N TYR A 179 16.84 -17.44 2.05
CA TYR A 179 17.53 -17.02 3.25
C TYR A 179 18.99 -17.50 3.28
N GLU A 180 19.24 -18.77 2.93
CA GLU A 180 20.60 -19.31 2.83
C GLU A 180 21.43 -18.60 1.75
N TYR A 181 20.86 -18.34 0.58
CA TYR A 181 21.52 -17.57 -0.49
C TYR A 181 21.81 -16.14 -0.07
N THR A 182 20.87 -15.49 0.63
CA THR A 182 21.09 -14.14 1.18
C THR A 182 22.24 -14.14 2.17
N ARG A 183 22.34 -15.18 3.02
CA ARG A 183 23.45 -15.34 3.97
C ARG A 183 24.79 -15.54 3.26
N LEU A 184 24.84 -16.42 2.26
CA LEU A 184 26.05 -16.67 1.47
C LEU A 184 26.51 -15.42 0.72
N TRP A 185 25.55 -14.69 0.13
CA TRP A 185 25.81 -13.40 -0.49
C TRP A 185 26.37 -12.40 0.51
N ALA A 186 25.75 -12.25 1.68
CA ALA A 186 26.22 -11.34 2.73
C ALA A 186 27.64 -11.71 3.20
N GLN A 187 27.93 -12.99 3.42
CA GLN A 187 29.27 -13.45 3.82
C GLN A 187 30.36 -13.10 2.80
N LYS A 188 30.01 -13.05 1.52
CA LYS A 188 30.96 -12.81 0.43
C LYS A 188 31.12 -11.32 0.11
N GLU A 189 30.01 -10.59 0.02
CA GLU A 189 29.98 -9.23 -0.53
C GLU A 189 29.81 -8.14 0.55
N ALA A 190 29.26 -8.47 1.72
CA ALA A 190 28.99 -7.54 2.82
C ALA A 190 29.10 -8.23 4.19
N PRO A 191 30.31 -8.66 4.62
CA PRO A 191 30.49 -9.48 5.83
C PRO A 191 29.94 -8.84 7.11
N GLU A 192 29.94 -7.51 7.19
CA GLU A 192 29.34 -6.74 8.28
C GLU A 192 27.83 -7.00 8.41
N LEU A 193 27.12 -7.17 7.28
CA LEU A 193 25.69 -7.50 7.28
C LEU A 193 25.44 -8.97 7.63
N ALA A 194 26.40 -9.86 7.36
CA ALA A 194 26.26 -11.28 7.68
C ALA A 194 26.28 -11.55 9.19
N ALA A 195 27.07 -10.77 9.94
CA ALA A 195 27.15 -10.88 11.39
C ALA A 195 25.83 -10.50 12.08
N ASP A 196 25.15 -9.47 11.57
CA ASP A 196 23.90 -8.94 12.12
C ASP A 196 22.63 -9.49 11.44
N MET A 197 22.76 -10.55 10.64
CA MET A 197 21.64 -11.10 9.88
C MET A 197 20.53 -11.63 10.82
N PRO A 198 19.28 -11.12 10.69
CA PRO A 198 18.16 -11.61 11.49
C PRO A 198 17.83 -13.07 11.18
N GLY A 199 17.27 -13.80 12.15
CA GLY A 199 16.87 -15.18 11.94
C GLY A 199 15.77 -15.37 10.88
N TYR A 200 15.72 -16.58 10.32
CA TYR A 200 14.78 -17.01 9.27
C TYR A 200 13.33 -16.56 9.50
N THR A 201 12.81 -16.68 10.72
CA THR A 201 11.42 -16.34 11.05
C THR A 201 11.10 -14.86 10.76
N THR A 202 12.09 -13.98 10.87
CA THR A 202 11.95 -12.55 10.54
C THR A 202 11.77 -12.35 9.04
N PHE A 203 12.59 -13.01 8.21
CA PHE A 203 12.46 -12.98 6.75
C PHE A 203 11.14 -13.58 6.29
N TYR A 204 10.76 -14.73 6.85
CA TYR A 204 9.48 -15.37 6.56
C TYR A 204 8.31 -14.43 6.83
N ARG A 205 8.25 -13.83 8.02
CA ARG A 205 7.17 -12.91 8.40
C ARG A 205 7.14 -11.68 7.49
N ARG A 206 8.30 -11.07 7.21
CA ARG A 206 8.40 -9.90 6.33
C ARG A 206 7.98 -10.24 4.89
N ALA A 207 8.41 -11.38 4.35
CA ALA A 207 8.02 -11.82 3.02
C ALA A 207 6.50 -12.08 2.90
N GLN A 208 5.84 -12.51 3.97
CA GLN A 208 4.39 -12.66 3.96
C GLN A 208 3.65 -11.33 4.08
N ALA A 209 4.13 -10.43 4.94
CA ALA A 209 3.49 -9.14 5.18
C ALA A 209 3.72 -8.13 4.06
N ASP A 210 4.96 -8.01 3.58
CA ASP A 210 5.39 -6.86 2.76
C ASP A 210 5.32 -7.15 1.25
N ILE A 211 5.34 -8.42 0.82
CA ILE A 211 5.36 -8.78 -0.61
C ILE A 211 3.93 -9.08 -1.08
N PRO A 212 3.31 -8.22 -1.90
CA PRO A 212 1.95 -8.42 -2.38
C PRO A 212 1.82 -9.66 -3.26
N LYS A 213 0.64 -10.30 -3.25
CA LYS A 213 0.34 -11.47 -4.09
C LYS A 213 0.65 -11.24 -5.58
N PRO A 214 0.28 -10.10 -6.20
CA PRO A 214 0.60 -9.87 -7.61
C PRO A 214 2.10 -9.89 -7.90
N LEU A 215 2.92 -9.29 -7.02
CA LEU A 215 4.37 -9.28 -7.17
C LEU A 215 4.98 -10.67 -6.98
N LYS A 216 4.45 -11.47 -6.04
CA LYS A 216 4.84 -12.89 -5.90
C LYS A 216 4.56 -13.67 -7.17
N VAL A 217 3.37 -13.51 -7.76
CA VAL A 217 3.00 -14.21 -8.98
C VAL A 217 3.88 -13.77 -10.15
N LEU A 218 4.11 -12.47 -10.29
CA LEU A 218 4.97 -11.91 -11.34
C LEU A 218 6.39 -12.48 -11.25
N GLY A 219 7.06 -12.25 -10.12
CA GLY A 219 8.48 -12.61 -9.97
C GLY A 219 8.73 -14.12 -9.89
N ARG A 220 7.75 -14.93 -9.46
CA ARG A 220 7.95 -16.37 -9.27
C ARG A 220 7.29 -17.23 -10.33
N GLU A 221 6.30 -16.71 -11.03
CA GLU A 221 5.49 -17.48 -11.99
C GLU A 221 5.42 -16.87 -13.39
N GLY A 222 5.95 -15.66 -13.56
CA GLY A 222 6.10 -14.98 -14.85
C GLY A 222 4.84 -14.26 -15.33
N GLU A 223 5.01 -13.53 -16.43
CA GLU A 223 4.04 -12.51 -16.87
C GLU A 223 2.72 -13.09 -17.31
N LYS A 224 2.72 -14.30 -17.87
CA LYS A 224 1.49 -15.00 -18.23
C LYS A 224 0.66 -15.30 -16.98
N ALA A 225 1.28 -15.85 -15.94
CA ALA A 225 0.59 -16.25 -14.74
C ALA A 225 0.07 -15.03 -13.95
N PHE A 226 0.77 -13.89 -14.06
CA PHE A 226 0.29 -12.59 -13.56
C PHE A 226 -0.91 -12.10 -14.36
N ARG A 227 -0.83 -12.08 -15.70
CA ARG A 227 -1.93 -11.67 -16.57
C ARG A 227 -3.20 -12.48 -16.30
N ASP A 228 -3.06 -13.80 -16.13
CA ASP A 228 -4.20 -14.69 -15.96
C ASP A 228 -4.89 -14.56 -14.58
N ARG A 229 -4.14 -14.26 -13.51
CA ARG A 229 -4.65 -14.34 -12.12
C ARG A 229 -4.69 -13.03 -11.35
N CYS A 230 -3.94 -12.02 -11.78
CA CYS A 230 -3.73 -10.79 -11.02
C CYS A 230 -4.00 -9.53 -11.84
N ALA A 231 -3.85 -9.57 -13.16
CA ALA A 231 -4.20 -8.43 -13.99
C ALA A 231 -5.72 -8.17 -13.96
N PRO A 232 -6.15 -6.91 -14.05
CA PRO A 232 -7.55 -6.57 -14.27
C PRO A 232 -8.06 -7.27 -15.54
N TYR A 233 -9.24 -7.89 -15.45
CA TYR A 233 -9.90 -8.53 -16.58
C TYR A 233 -11.32 -8.00 -16.74
N ILE A 234 -11.78 -7.95 -17.99
CA ILE A 234 -13.15 -7.57 -18.32
C ILE A 234 -14.01 -8.83 -18.22
N ARG A 235 -15.04 -8.80 -17.37
CA ARG A 235 -16.06 -9.84 -17.32
C ARG A 235 -17.02 -9.63 -18.49
N ARG A 236 -17.09 -10.62 -19.39
CA ARG A 236 -18.10 -10.65 -20.45
C ARG A 236 -19.42 -11.16 -19.84
N THR A 237 -20.49 -10.38 -19.94
CA THR A 237 -21.84 -10.80 -19.57
C THR A 237 -22.62 -11.19 -20.83
N TYR A 238 -23.38 -12.28 -20.77
CA TYR A 238 -24.17 -12.81 -21.91
C TYR A 238 -25.64 -12.35 -21.89
N GLU A 239 -26.03 -11.53 -20.91
CA GLU A 239 -27.43 -11.21 -20.61
C GLU A 239 -28.14 -10.51 -21.77
N ASN A 240 -27.44 -9.61 -22.47
CA ASN A 240 -27.96 -8.80 -23.57
C ASN A 240 -27.76 -9.41 -24.97
N MET A 241 -27.27 -10.65 -25.07
CA MET A 241 -26.97 -11.32 -26.33
C MET A 241 -28.14 -12.21 -26.76
N ALA A 242 -28.62 -12.18 -28.00
CA ALA A 242 -29.61 -13.13 -28.51
C ALA A 242 -28.97 -14.48 -28.90
N SER A 243 -29.75 -15.56 -28.90
CA SER A 243 -29.26 -16.84 -29.48
C SER A 243 -29.10 -16.69 -30.98
N ASN A 244 -28.08 -17.36 -31.52
CA ASN A 244 -27.63 -17.25 -32.90
C ASN A 244 -27.01 -15.88 -33.28
N GLU A 245 -26.80 -14.99 -32.30
CA GLU A 245 -26.10 -13.72 -32.53
C GLU A 245 -24.57 -13.92 -32.63
N TRP A 246 -24.00 -14.69 -31.70
CA TRP A 246 -22.58 -14.96 -31.64
C TRP A 246 -22.30 -16.45 -31.53
N TRP A 247 -21.56 -16.98 -32.49
CA TRP A 247 -21.00 -18.32 -32.38
C TRP A 247 -19.52 -18.26 -32.00
N ILE A 248 -19.12 -19.06 -31.03
CA ILE A 248 -17.72 -19.23 -30.61
C ILE A 248 -17.23 -20.56 -31.16
N ALA A 249 -16.00 -20.60 -31.71
CA ALA A 249 -15.40 -21.85 -32.18
C ALA A 249 -14.13 -22.20 -31.43
N ASP A 250 -13.90 -23.50 -31.25
CA ASP A 250 -12.68 -24.03 -30.66
C ASP A 250 -12.27 -25.36 -31.32
N ASN A 251 -10.99 -25.67 -31.21
CA ASN A 251 -10.37 -26.91 -31.67
C ASN A 251 -9.81 -27.69 -30.49
N HIS A 252 -10.29 -28.91 -30.29
CA HIS A 252 -9.89 -29.79 -29.19
C HIS A 252 -9.15 -31.02 -29.72
N THR A 253 -7.99 -31.34 -29.14
CA THR A 253 -7.30 -32.62 -29.40
C THR A 253 -7.79 -33.65 -28.40
N PHE A 254 -8.28 -34.79 -28.88
CA PHE A 254 -8.72 -35.85 -27.98
C PHE A 254 -7.54 -36.48 -27.23
N ASP A 255 -7.72 -36.73 -25.92
CA ASP A 255 -6.77 -37.46 -25.07
C ASP A 255 -6.89 -38.99 -25.19
N ILE A 256 -7.19 -39.47 -26.40
CA ILE A 256 -7.20 -40.90 -26.76
C ILE A 256 -6.34 -41.12 -27.99
N ILE A 257 -5.72 -42.30 -28.08
CA ILE A 257 -4.95 -42.75 -29.24
C ILE A 257 -5.86 -43.68 -30.06
N THR A 258 -6.08 -43.32 -31.32
CA THR A 258 -6.87 -44.12 -32.28
C THR A 258 -5.96 -44.77 -33.30
N GLU A 259 -6.41 -45.88 -33.88
CA GLU A 259 -5.69 -46.58 -34.94
C GLU A 259 -6.48 -46.43 -36.25
N SER A 260 -5.80 -46.01 -37.32
CA SER A 260 -6.39 -45.95 -38.67
C SER A 260 -6.54 -47.35 -39.26
N GLU A 261 -7.32 -47.49 -40.34
CA GLU A 261 -7.41 -48.75 -41.11
C GLU A 261 -6.04 -49.29 -41.57
N ASN A 262 -5.05 -48.41 -41.77
CA ASN A 262 -3.69 -48.76 -42.17
C ASN A 262 -2.77 -49.14 -40.99
N GLY A 263 -3.30 -49.29 -39.77
CA GLY A 263 -2.53 -49.58 -38.55
C GLY A 263 -1.76 -48.39 -37.95
N GLN A 264 -1.87 -47.18 -38.54
CA GLN A 264 -1.21 -45.99 -38.00
C GLN A 264 -1.94 -45.45 -36.77
N ARG A 265 -1.20 -45.34 -35.66
CA ARG A 265 -1.67 -44.70 -34.43
C ARG A 265 -1.59 -43.18 -34.54
N HIS A 266 -2.68 -42.50 -34.23
CA HIS A 266 -2.80 -41.05 -34.29
C HIS A 266 -3.78 -40.53 -33.23
N ARG A 267 -3.88 -39.21 -33.10
CA ARG A 267 -4.92 -38.55 -32.30
C ARG A 267 -5.94 -37.92 -33.22
N LEU A 268 -7.19 -37.89 -32.77
CA LEU A 268 -8.24 -37.15 -33.44
C LEU A 268 -8.34 -35.74 -32.87
N TYR A 269 -8.95 -34.87 -33.65
CA TYR A 269 -9.22 -33.48 -33.33
C TYR A 269 -10.70 -33.19 -33.59
N LEU A 270 -11.31 -32.38 -32.74
CA LEU A 270 -12.68 -31.91 -32.85
C LEU A 270 -12.67 -30.40 -33.09
N THR A 271 -13.25 -29.97 -34.19
CA THR A 271 -13.65 -28.56 -34.37
C THR A 271 -15.12 -28.42 -33.99
N ALA A 272 -15.43 -27.49 -33.11
CA ALA A 272 -16.79 -27.26 -32.64
C ALA A 272 -17.15 -25.78 -32.62
N PHE A 273 -18.41 -25.49 -32.94
CA PHE A 273 -19.05 -24.20 -32.80
C PHE A 273 -20.11 -24.26 -31.70
N PHE A 274 -20.20 -23.19 -30.93
CA PHE A 274 -21.09 -23.02 -29.79
C PHE A 274 -21.88 -21.72 -29.93
N ASP A 275 -23.16 -21.74 -29.61
CA ASP A 275 -23.93 -20.50 -29.41
C ASP A 275 -23.50 -19.85 -28.10
N ALA A 276 -23.04 -18.61 -28.13
CA ALA A 276 -22.48 -17.94 -26.96
C ALA A 276 -23.51 -17.66 -25.86
N ARG A 277 -24.79 -17.43 -26.21
CA ARG A 277 -25.87 -17.22 -25.21
C ARG A 277 -26.28 -18.53 -24.55
N SER A 278 -26.62 -19.55 -25.33
CA SER A 278 -27.21 -20.79 -24.82
C SER A 278 -26.21 -21.88 -24.48
N GLY A 279 -24.97 -21.79 -24.97
CA GLY A 279 -23.93 -22.80 -24.77
C GLY A 279 -24.13 -24.10 -25.55
N ILE A 280 -25.13 -24.18 -26.44
CA ILE A 280 -25.37 -25.39 -27.23
C ILE A 280 -24.31 -25.57 -28.31
N PHE A 281 -23.98 -26.83 -28.62
CA PHE A 281 -23.22 -27.17 -29.83
C PHE A 281 -24.08 -26.89 -31.06
N THR A 282 -23.64 -25.93 -31.87
CA THR A 282 -24.32 -25.59 -33.12
C THR A 282 -23.83 -26.48 -34.25
N GLY A 283 -22.53 -26.73 -34.34
CA GLY A 283 -21.95 -27.63 -35.35
C GLY A 283 -20.60 -28.20 -34.92
N CYS A 284 -20.28 -29.42 -35.35
CA CYS A 284 -18.99 -30.03 -35.05
C CYS A 284 -18.48 -30.99 -36.13
N HIS A 285 -17.16 -31.18 -36.15
CA HIS A 285 -16.50 -32.10 -37.06
C HIS A 285 -15.25 -32.70 -36.42
N VAL A 286 -15.13 -34.03 -36.52
CA VAL A 286 -13.96 -34.78 -36.06
C VAL A 286 -13.06 -35.09 -37.26
N THR A 287 -11.76 -34.86 -37.09
CA THR A 287 -10.74 -35.04 -38.13
C THR A 287 -9.45 -35.62 -37.54
N ASN A 288 -8.62 -36.27 -38.35
CA ASN A 288 -7.27 -36.69 -37.98
C ASN A 288 -6.22 -35.56 -38.13
N ALA A 289 -6.58 -34.48 -38.85
CA ALA A 289 -5.74 -33.31 -39.05
C ALA A 289 -6.62 -32.04 -38.98
N PRO A 290 -6.41 -31.16 -37.99
CA PRO A 290 -7.16 -29.91 -37.92
C PRO A 290 -6.74 -29.01 -39.09
N SER A 291 -7.74 -28.44 -39.76
CA SER A 291 -7.54 -27.62 -40.96
C SER A 291 -8.68 -26.63 -41.11
N SER A 292 -8.51 -25.62 -41.98
CA SER A 292 -9.59 -24.70 -42.32
C SER A 292 -10.80 -25.41 -42.91
N GLN A 293 -10.58 -26.46 -43.70
CA GLN A 293 -11.66 -27.30 -44.24
C GLN A 293 -12.45 -27.96 -43.11
N SER A 294 -11.77 -28.47 -42.08
CA SER A 294 -12.42 -29.07 -40.91
C SER A 294 -13.34 -28.07 -40.21
N THR A 295 -12.88 -26.82 -40.07
CA THR A 295 -13.67 -25.71 -39.52
C THR A 295 -14.87 -25.36 -40.39
N LEU A 296 -14.70 -25.24 -41.71
CA LEU A 296 -15.79 -24.94 -42.64
C LEU A 296 -16.85 -26.03 -42.66
N ILE A 297 -16.46 -27.30 -42.54
CA ILE A 297 -17.41 -28.42 -42.45
C ILE A 297 -18.23 -28.32 -41.15
N ALA A 298 -17.58 -28.05 -40.01
CA ALA A 298 -18.28 -27.85 -38.74
C ALA A 298 -19.24 -26.67 -38.81
N LEU A 299 -18.81 -25.54 -39.37
CA LEU A 299 -19.63 -24.35 -39.56
C LEU A 299 -20.84 -24.63 -40.46
N ARG A 300 -20.61 -25.24 -41.63
CA ARG A 300 -21.68 -25.60 -42.57
C ARG A 300 -22.73 -26.48 -41.92
N LYS A 301 -22.33 -27.48 -41.14
CA LYS A 301 -23.27 -28.34 -40.41
C LYS A 301 -24.13 -27.54 -39.43
N GLY A 302 -23.53 -26.58 -38.72
CA GLY A 302 -24.27 -25.70 -37.84
C GLY A 302 -25.25 -24.80 -38.59
N ILE A 303 -24.80 -24.16 -39.67
CA ILE A 303 -25.63 -23.26 -40.48
C ILE A 303 -26.84 -23.98 -41.06
N LEU A 304 -26.65 -25.19 -41.58
CA LEU A 304 -27.74 -25.99 -42.14
C LEU A 304 -28.80 -26.37 -41.09
N LYS A 305 -28.43 -26.44 -39.81
CA LYS A 305 -29.34 -26.86 -38.73
C LYS A 305 -30.01 -25.68 -38.03
N TYR A 306 -29.27 -24.61 -37.77
CA TYR A 306 -29.71 -23.50 -36.90
C TYR A 306 -29.79 -22.15 -37.62
N GLY A 307 -29.42 -22.08 -38.90
CA GLY A 307 -29.33 -20.83 -39.66
C GLY A 307 -27.95 -20.17 -39.55
N ILE A 308 -27.79 -19.08 -40.29
CA ILE A 308 -26.53 -18.32 -40.33
C ILE A 308 -26.43 -17.49 -39.04
N PRO A 309 -25.33 -17.55 -38.26
CA PRO A 309 -25.13 -16.67 -37.12
C PRO A 309 -24.84 -15.23 -37.57
N GLU A 310 -25.15 -14.24 -36.75
CA GLU A 310 -24.80 -12.84 -37.08
C GLU A 310 -23.30 -12.61 -37.02
N ASN A 311 -22.61 -13.21 -36.04
CA ASN A 311 -21.19 -13.04 -35.80
C ASN A 311 -20.51 -14.37 -35.42
N ILE A 312 -19.23 -14.50 -35.78
CA ILE A 312 -18.37 -15.61 -35.37
C ILE A 312 -17.15 -15.07 -34.64
N TYR A 313 -16.88 -15.62 -33.46
CA TYR A 313 -15.70 -15.31 -32.66
C TYR A 313 -14.82 -16.55 -32.53
N VAL A 314 -13.62 -16.48 -33.10
CA VAL A 314 -12.64 -17.58 -33.12
C VAL A 314 -11.33 -17.09 -32.54
N ASP A 315 -10.57 -17.97 -31.88
CA ASP A 315 -9.20 -17.64 -31.47
C ASP A 315 -8.27 -17.56 -32.71
N ASN A 316 -7.11 -16.93 -32.57
CA ASN A 316 -6.09 -16.77 -33.61
C ASN A 316 -5.33 -18.08 -33.93
N GLY A 317 -5.97 -19.23 -33.76
CA GLY A 317 -5.47 -20.51 -34.21
C GLY A 317 -5.25 -20.50 -35.73
N ARG A 318 -4.19 -21.15 -36.21
CA ARG A 318 -3.85 -21.14 -37.64
C ARG A 318 -4.98 -21.65 -38.53
N GLU A 319 -5.80 -22.58 -38.04
CA GLU A 319 -6.91 -23.14 -38.82
C GLU A 319 -8.05 -22.14 -39.06
N PHE A 320 -8.12 -21.06 -38.27
CA PHE A 320 -9.12 -19.99 -38.39
C PHE A 320 -8.61 -18.79 -39.20
N LEU A 321 -7.30 -18.68 -39.41
CA LEU A 321 -6.62 -17.56 -40.08
C LEU A 321 -6.46 -17.77 -41.59
N THR A 322 -7.35 -18.53 -42.21
CA THR A 322 -7.41 -18.67 -43.67
C THR A 322 -8.35 -17.64 -44.27
N TYR A 323 -8.08 -17.26 -45.52
CA TYR A 323 -8.90 -16.31 -46.28
C TYR A 323 -10.40 -16.67 -46.22
N ASP A 324 -10.72 -17.95 -46.35
CA ASP A 324 -12.09 -18.47 -46.40
C ASP A 324 -12.84 -18.44 -45.05
N ILE A 325 -12.19 -18.06 -43.94
CA ILE A 325 -12.78 -18.06 -42.59
C ILE A 325 -12.67 -16.67 -41.95
N GLY A 326 -11.45 -16.27 -41.53
CA GLY A 326 -11.22 -15.04 -40.78
C GLY A 326 -10.37 -14.00 -41.51
N GLY A 327 -9.90 -14.31 -42.72
CA GLY A 327 -8.89 -13.50 -43.41
C GLY A 327 -7.49 -13.64 -42.79
N LEU A 328 -6.49 -13.01 -43.40
CA LEU A 328 -5.16 -12.86 -42.79
C LEU A 328 -5.31 -11.92 -41.58
N GLY A 329 -5.69 -12.46 -40.42
CA GLY A 329 -5.94 -11.69 -39.21
C GLY A 329 -4.80 -10.72 -38.88
N HIS A 330 -5.13 -9.62 -38.23
CA HIS A 330 -4.18 -8.58 -37.82
C HIS A 330 -3.23 -9.09 -36.73
N ARG A 331 -2.25 -9.91 -37.10
CA ARG A 331 -1.19 -10.29 -36.18
C ARG A 331 -0.32 -9.05 -35.94
N ARG A 332 -0.37 -8.48 -34.73
CA ARG A 332 0.66 -7.54 -34.27
C ARG A 332 2.00 -8.23 -34.47
N LYS A 333 2.82 -7.74 -35.42
CA LYS A 333 4.21 -8.18 -35.53
C LYS A 333 4.87 -7.81 -34.21
N LYS A 334 5.52 -8.79 -33.56
CA LYS A 334 6.40 -8.47 -32.42
C LYS A 334 7.40 -7.42 -32.91
N PRO A 335 7.51 -6.27 -32.24
CA PRO A 335 8.53 -5.31 -32.61
C PRO A 335 9.90 -5.95 -32.37
N GLY A 336 10.85 -5.70 -33.28
CA GLY A 336 12.16 -6.36 -33.30
C GLY A 336 13.04 -6.02 -32.09
N ASP A 337 12.62 -5.07 -31.26
CA ASP A 337 13.26 -4.60 -30.04
C ASP A 337 12.81 -5.35 -28.77
N GLY A 338 11.82 -6.26 -28.87
CA GLY A 338 11.36 -7.09 -27.75
C GLY A 338 10.56 -6.34 -26.67
N GLN A 339 10.23 -5.06 -26.86
CA GLN A 339 9.38 -4.32 -25.93
C GLN A 339 7.91 -4.47 -26.32
N GLU A 340 7.10 -5.12 -25.48
CA GLU A 340 5.63 -5.02 -25.57
C GLU A 340 5.22 -3.59 -25.20
N ARG A 341 4.73 -2.82 -26.18
CA ARG A 341 4.08 -1.53 -25.91
C ARG A 341 2.66 -1.80 -25.45
N PHE A 342 2.35 -1.32 -24.25
CA PHE A 342 1.01 -1.33 -23.69
C PHE A 342 0.23 -0.18 -24.34
N ASP A 343 -0.77 -0.52 -25.15
CA ASP A 343 -1.82 0.41 -25.59
C ASP A 343 -3.09 0.16 -24.77
#